data_AF-A0A2P5ACQ2-F1
#
_entry.id   AF-A0A2P5ACQ2-F1
#
_cell.length_a   1.000
_cell.length_b   1.000
_cell.length_c   1.000
_cell.angle_alpha   90.00
_cell.angle_beta   90.00
_cell.angle_gamma   90.00
#
_symmetry.space_group_name_H-M   'P 1'
#
loop_
_entity.id
_entity.type
_entity.pdbx_description
1 polymer ?
#
loop_
_entity_poly.entity_id
_entity_poly.type
_entity_poly.pdbx_seq_one_letter_code
_entity_poly.pdbx_strand_id
1 'polypeptide(L)'
;NVLNPSPGFNNQENIGSQVNEKKPSLEDLLSTFIMETRSQFNKDEARMDNIETHMGNMGATMKSFEVQIGQLASSINAQKTGKFLSDTEVNPKEHYKAITLISGREVGGPKPQALTSSQIEEHS
;
A
#
# COMPACT_ATOMS: atom_id res chain seq x y z
N ASN A 1 -89.64 43.84 27.91
CA ASN A 1 -89.09 43.00 26.83
C ASN A 1 -88.95 43.82 25.56
N VAL A 2 -87.75 44.35 25.33
CA VAL A 2 -87.38 44.96 24.05
C VAL A 2 -86.15 44.21 23.57
N LEU A 3 -86.34 43.43 22.50
CA LEU A 3 -85.33 42.58 21.88
C LEU A 3 -84.44 43.47 20.99
N ASN A 4 -83.17 43.61 21.36
CA ASN A 4 -82.19 44.33 20.55
C ASN A 4 -81.60 43.35 19.51
N PRO A 5 -81.59 43.65 18.20
CA PRO A 5 -80.93 42.78 17.23
C PRO A 5 -79.40 42.93 17.33
N SER A 6 -78.70 41.79 17.28
CA SER A 6 -77.24 41.70 17.31
C SER A 6 -76.63 42.45 16.11
N PRO A 7 -75.59 43.29 16.30
CA PRO A 7 -74.92 43.97 15.20
C PRO A 7 -74.24 42.94 14.29
N GLY A 8 -74.61 42.95 13.01
CA GLY A 8 -74.00 42.13 11.98
C GLY A 8 -72.50 42.40 11.84
N PHE A 9 -71.73 41.35 11.59
CA PHE A 9 -70.32 41.44 11.22
C PHE A 9 -70.21 42.12 9.84
N ASN A 10 -69.84 43.40 9.84
CA ASN A 10 -69.41 44.13 8.66
C ASN A 10 -68.00 43.67 8.25
N ASN A 11 -67.89 43.12 7.04
CA ASN A 11 -66.61 42.92 6.36
C ASN A 11 -66.21 44.26 5.71
N GLN A 12 -65.12 44.88 6.16
CA GLN A 12 -64.08 45.49 5.31
C GLN A 12 -63.01 46.16 6.20
N GLU A 13 -61.78 45.61 6.23
CA GLU A 13 -60.53 46.35 5.99
C GLU A 13 -59.30 45.42 6.15
N ASN A 14 -58.73 45.13 4.97
CA ASN A 14 -57.43 44.58 4.67
C ASN A 14 -56.27 45.35 5.35
N ILE A 15 -55.44 44.68 6.17
CA ILE A 15 -53.97 44.66 6.06
C ILE A 15 -53.46 43.42 6.81
N GLY A 16 -53.15 42.38 6.06
CA GLY A 16 -52.40 41.23 6.55
C GLY A 16 -51.91 40.51 5.32
N SER A 17 -50.64 40.76 4.94
CA SER A 17 -49.96 40.04 3.88
C SER A 17 -50.02 38.55 4.21
N GLN A 18 -51.03 37.87 3.68
CA GLN A 18 -51.06 36.43 3.59
C GLN A 18 -49.83 36.10 2.74
N VAL A 19 -48.77 35.61 3.39
CA VAL A 19 -47.77 34.80 2.71
C VAL A 19 -48.55 33.59 2.22
N ASN A 20 -49.11 33.74 1.02
CA ASN A 20 -49.72 32.64 0.30
C ASN A 20 -48.54 31.77 -0.11
N GLU A 21 -48.19 30.80 0.74
CA GLU A 21 -47.33 29.70 0.36
C GLU A 21 -48.05 28.94 -0.75
N LYS A 22 -47.86 29.44 -1.98
CA LYS A 22 -48.36 28.80 -3.17
C LYS A 22 -47.64 27.47 -3.26
N LYS A 23 -48.34 26.40 -2.86
CA LYS A 23 -47.83 25.03 -3.00
C LYS A 23 -47.29 24.87 -4.43
N PRO A 24 -46.08 24.32 -4.60
CA PRO A 24 -45.52 24.13 -5.93
C PRO A 24 -46.50 23.31 -6.77
N SER A 25 -46.63 23.69 -8.04
CA SER A 25 -47.45 22.92 -8.97
C SER A 25 -46.84 21.53 -9.18
N LEU A 26 -47.63 20.62 -9.73
CA LEU A 26 -47.12 19.30 -10.10
C LEU A 26 -45.96 19.41 -11.11
N GLU A 27 -46.03 20.36 -12.04
CA GLU A 27 -44.98 20.64 -13.03
C GLU A 27 -43.68 21.10 -12.35
N ASP A 28 -43.75 21.94 -11.32
CA ASP A 28 -42.60 22.39 -10.55
C ASP A 28 -41.92 21.23 -9.82
N LEU A 29 -42.72 20.32 -9.25
CA LEU A 29 -42.21 19.16 -8.54
C LEU A 29 -41.55 18.15 -9.50
N LEU A 30 -42.15 17.93 -10.67
CA LEU A 30 -41.57 17.08 -11.72
C LEU A 30 -40.27 17.68 -12.26
N SER A 31 -40.23 18.98 -12.50
CA SER A 31 -39.02 19.68 -12.95
C SER A 31 -37.89 19.56 -11.92
N THR A 32 -38.22 19.75 -10.64
CA THR A 32 -37.28 19.58 -9.53
C THR A 32 -36.77 18.15 -9.46
N PHE A 33 -37.66 17.16 -9.57
CA PHE A 33 -37.29 15.74 -9.55
C PHE A 33 -36.35 15.37 -10.70
N ILE A 34 -36.62 15.82 -11.92
CA ILE A 34 -35.78 15.55 -13.09
C ILE A 34 -34.41 16.22 -12.92
N MET A 35 -34.40 17.47 -12.46
CA MET A 35 -33.17 18.21 -12.22
C MET A 35 -32.30 17.55 -11.13
N GLU A 36 -32.90 17.17 -10.01
CA GLU A 36 -32.20 16.50 -8.91
C GLU A 36 -31.68 15.14 -9.35
N THR A 37 -32.48 14.37 -10.11
CA THR A 37 -32.05 13.07 -10.66
C THR A 37 -30.83 13.24 -11.57
N ARG A 38 -30.83 14.24 -12.45
CA ARG A 38 -29.68 14.53 -13.33
C ARG A 38 -28.45 15.00 -12.54
N SER A 39 -28.67 15.86 -11.55
CA SER A 39 -27.62 16.34 -10.64
C SER A 39 -26.97 15.17 -9.90
N GLN A 40 -27.77 14.25 -9.38
CA GLN A 40 -27.29 13.05 -8.69
C GLN A 40 -26.49 12.15 -9.63
N PHE A 41 -27.00 11.91 -10.85
CA PHE A 41 -26.28 11.12 -11.86
C PHE A 41 -24.90 11.70 -12.18
N ASN A 42 -24.82 13.02 -12.42
CA ASN A 42 -23.54 13.69 -12.70
C ASN A 42 -22.56 13.59 -11.51
N LYS A 43 -23.07 13.68 -10.26
CA LYS A 43 -22.24 13.50 -9.06
C LYS A 43 -21.70 12.07 -8.97
N ASP A 44 -22.53 11.08 -9.30
CA ASP A 44 -22.13 9.68 -9.27
C ASP A 44 -21.11 9.34 -10.37
N GLU A 45 -21.27 9.90 -11.57
CA GLU A 45 -20.29 9.80 -12.66
C GLU A 45 -18.93 10.36 -12.23
N ALA A 46 -18.91 11.60 -11.71
CA ALA A 46 -17.67 12.21 -11.19
C ALA A 46 -17.04 11.39 -10.04
N ARG A 47 -17.86 10.78 -9.18
CA ARG A 47 -17.35 9.90 -8.12
C ARG A 47 -16.71 8.63 -8.68
N MET A 48 -17.25 8.08 -9.77
CA MET A 48 -16.68 6.91 -10.45
C MET A 48 -15.35 7.25 -11.12
N ASP A 49 -15.25 8.38 -11.83
CA ASP A 49 -13.99 8.83 -12.46
C ASP A 49 -12.86 8.99 -11.42
N ASN A 50 -13.20 9.54 -10.24
CA ASN A 50 -12.27 9.67 -9.13
C ASN A 50 -11.81 8.30 -8.60
N ILE A 51 -12.71 7.32 -8.51
CA ILE A 51 -12.38 5.95 -8.08
C ILE A 51 -11.47 5.28 -9.10
N GLU A 52 -11.77 5.39 -10.39
CA GLU A 52 -10.94 4.82 -11.46
C GLU A 52 -9.53 5.40 -11.44
N THR A 53 -9.42 6.72 -11.30
CA THR A 53 -8.13 7.41 -11.17
C THR A 53 -7.35 6.92 -9.95
N HIS A 54 -8.01 6.81 -8.80
CA HIS A 54 -7.37 6.33 -7.57
C HIS A 54 -6.91 4.87 -7.70
N MET A 55 -7.70 4.02 -8.36
CA MET A 55 -7.34 2.62 -8.62
C MET A 55 -6.11 2.53 -9.55
N GLY A 56 -6.05 3.36 -10.60
CA GLY A 56 -4.88 3.45 -11.47
C GLY A 56 -3.61 3.85 -10.72
N ASN A 57 -3.70 4.87 -9.85
CA ASN A 57 -2.60 5.31 -9.01
C ASN A 57 -2.13 4.23 -8.02
N MET A 58 -3.08 3.47 -7.46
CA MET A 58 -2.77 2.34 -6.59
C MET A 58 -2.03 1.24 -7.35
N GLY A 59 -2.44 0.93 -8.58
CA GLY A 59 -1.74 -0.02 -9.45
C GLY A 59 -0.29 0.40 -9.73
N ALA A 60 -0.04 1.69 -9.98
CA ALA A 60 1.31 2.21 -10.16
C ALA A 60 2.16 2.09 -8.88
N THR A 61 1.58 2.42 -7.73
CA THR A 61 2.24 2.28 -6.42
C THR A 61 2.58 0.81 -6.12
N MET A 62 1.66 -0.11 -6.41
CA MET A 62 1.89 -1.55 -6.21
C MET A 62 3.04 -2.06 -7.07
N LYS A 63 3.10 -1.68 -8.35
CA LYS A 63 4.24 -2.00 -9.23
C LYS A 63 5.57 -1.45 -8.69
N SER A 64 5.56 -0.24 -8.13
CA SER A 64 6.76 0.32 -7.49
C SER A 64 7.20 -0.53 -6.30
N PHE A 65 6.26 -0.99 -5.47
CA PHE A 65 6.59 -1.89 -4.36
C PHE A 65 7.12 -3.25 -4.84
N GLU A 66 6.54 -3.85 -5.87
CA GLU A 66 7.04 -5.09 -6.48
C GLU A 66 8.51 -4.94 -6.91
N VAL A 67 8.85 -3.82 -7.56
CA VAL A 67 10.23 -3.52 -7.97
C VAL A 67 11.16 -3.37 -6.76
N GLN A 68 10.77 -2.58 -5.76
CA GLN A 68 11.59 -2.36 -4.57
C GLN A 68 11.83 -3.65 -3.77
N ILE A 69 10.80 -4.50 -3.64
CA ILE A 69 10.91 -5.82 -3.01
C ILE A 69 11.84 -6.73 -3.82
N GLY A 70 11.73 -6.72 -5.15
CA GLY A 70 12.63 -7.46 -6.03
C GLY A 70 14.09 -7.04 -5.86
N GLN A 71 14.36 -5.73 -5.86
CA GLN A 71 15.69 -5.18 -5.62
C GLN A 71 16.25 -5.54 -4.23
N LEU A 72 15.41 -5.49 -3.20
CA LEU A 72 15.78 -5.89 -1.85
C LEU A 72 16.16 -7.39 -1.79
N ALA A 73 15.36 -8.25 -2.41
CA ALA A 73 15.64 -9.69 -2.50
C ALA A 73 16.95 -9.97 -3.23
N SER A 74 17.20 -9.28 -4.36
CA SER A 74 18.48 -9.37 -5.08
C SER A 74 19.66 -8.92 -4.23
N SER A 75 19.52 -7.82 -3.48
CA SER A 75 20.57 -7.28 -2.61
C SER A 75 20.92 -8.26 -1.47
N ILE A 76 19.90 -8.86 -0.84
CA ILE A 76 20.09 -9.88 0.21
C ILE A 76 20.80 -11.11 -0.35
N ASN A 77 20.41 -11.58 -1.54
CA ASN A 77 21.04 -12.74 -2.16
C ASN A 77 22.50 -12.46 -2.56
N ALA A 78 22.78 -11.26 -3.10
CA ALA A 78 24.14 -10.85 -3.43
C ALA A 78 25.07 -10.83 -2.19
N GLN A 79 24.56 -10.40 -1.03
CA GLN A 79 25.34 -10.43 0.22
C GLN A 79 25.66 -11.85 0.71
N LYS A 80 24.74 -12.82 0.53
CA LYS A 80 24.99 -14.23 0.89
C LYS A 80 26.07 -14.88 0.03
N THR A 81 26.33 -14.37 -1.17
CA THR A 81 27.34 -14.89 -2.10
C THR A 81 28.69 -14.16 -1.99
N GLY A 82 28.77 -13.08 -1.22
CA GLY A 82 30.01 -12.34 -1.01
C GLY A 82 30.79 -12.89 0.19
N LYS A 83 32.06 -13.27 -0.04
CA LYS A 83 33.07 -13.26 1.01
C LYS A 83 32.99 -11.91 1.74
N PHE A 84 32.96 -11.90 3.07
CA PHE A 84 32.98 -10.64 3.81
C PHE A 84 34.26 -9.86 3.47
N LEU A 85 34.26 -8.52 3.58
CA LEU A 85 35.53 -7.75 3.49
C LEU A 85 36.56 -8.20 4.53
N SER A 86 36.12 -8.89 5.58
CA SER A 86 36.94 -9.54 6.60
C SER A 86 37.34 -10.98 6.29
N ASP A 87 36.88 -11.58 5.18
CA ASP A 87 37.36 -12.89 4.77
C ASP A 87 38.82 -12.76 4.33
N THR A 88 39.69 -13.19 5.23
CA THR A 88 41.11 -13.35 4.94
C THR A 88 41.28 -14.41 3.85
N GLU A 89 41.95 -14.06 2.75
CA GLU A 89 42.50 -15.05 1.84
C GLU A 89 43.72 -15.71 2.48
N VAL A 90 43.83 -17.04 2.37
CA VAL A 90 45.00 -17.78 2.84
C VAL A 90 46.21 -17.25 2.09
N ASN A 91 47.21 -16.73 2.80
CA ASN A 91 48.42 -16.19 2.20
C ASN A 91 49.13 -17.29 1.39
N PRO A 92 49.24 -17.17 0.05
CA PRO A 92 49.90 -18.19 -0.76
C PRO A 92 51.38 -18.36 -0.42
N LYS A 93 51.97 -17.40 0.31
CA LYS A 93 53.35 -17.42 0.81
C LYS A 93 53.47 -17.85 2.27
N GLU A 94 52.45 -18.48 2.86
CA GLU A 94 52.57 -19.07 4.20
C GLU A 94 53.56 -20.24 4.19
N HIS A 95 54.84 -19.91 4.30
CA HIS A 95 55.87 -20.87 4.65
C HIS A 95 55.77 -21.10 6.16
N TYR A 96 54.98 -22.11 6.57
CA TYR A 96 54.98 -22.60 7.93
C TYR A 96 56.37 -23.16 8.25
N LYS A 97 57.22 -22.36 8.89
CA LYS A 97 58.43 -22.90 9.53
C LYS A 97 58.02 -23.42 10.89
N ALA A 98 57.99 -24.73 11.05
CA ALA A 98 57.80 -25.36 12.35
C ALA A 98 58.88 -24.83 13.31
N ILE A 99 58.44 -24.27 14.43
CA ILE A 99 59.36 -23.81 15.47
C ILE A 99 59.74 -25.03 16.30
N THR A 100 60.96 -25.51 16.14
CA THR A 100 61.53 -26.55 16.99
C THR A 100 61.95 -25.91 18.31
N LEU A 101 61.44 -26.39 19.44
CA LEU A 101 61.96 -26.00 20.75
C LEU A 101 63.43 -26.45 20.86
N ILE A 102 64.21 -25.76 21.68
CA ILE A 102 65.60 -26.15 22.03
C ILE A 102 65.65 -27.59 22.58
N SER A 103 64.54 -28.11 23.12
CA SER A 103 64.39 -29.50 23.58
C SER A 103 64.17 -30.52 22.45
N GLY A 104 64.19 -30.10 21.18
CA GLY A 104 63.96 -30.97 20.01
C GLY A 104 62.49 -31.31 19.75
N ARG A 105 61.55 -30.83 20.58
CA ARG A 105 60.11 -31.02 20.36
C ARG A 105 59.56 -29.94 19.44
N GLU A 106 58.95 -30.33 18.33
CA GLU A 106 58.11 -29.45 17.53
C GLU A 106 56.78 -29.21 18.26
N VAL A 107 56.39 -27.94 18.32
CA VAL A 107 55.07 -27.55 18.86
C VAL A 107 54.26 -26.95 17.72
N GLY A 108 53.26 -27.70 17.26
CA GLY A 108 52.17 -27.15 16.43
C GLY A 108 52.35 -27.19 14.92
N GLY A 109 52.86 -28.29 14.34
CA GLY A 109 52.67 -28.58 12.91
C GLY A 109 51.39 -29.41 12.67
N PRO A 110 50.64 -29.21 11.56
CA PRO A 110 49.52 -30.07 11.22
C PRO A 110 50.01 -31.49 10.93
N LYS A 111 49.30 -32.50 11.46
CA LYS A 111 49.56 -33.92 11.15
C LYS A 111 49.43 -34.14 9.64
N PRO A 112 50.37 -34.84 8.98
CA PRO A 112 50.18 -35.28 7.61
C PRO A 112 48.96 -36.20 7.55
N GLN A 113 47.93 -35.79 6.83
CA GLN A 113 46.86 -36.69 6.43
C GLN A 113 47.48 -37.66 5.42
N ALA A 114 47.60 -38.92 5.81
CA ALA A 114 48.01 -39.98 4.89
C ALA A 114 46.99 -40.02 3.75
N LEU A 115 47.43 -39.65 2.55
CA LEU A 115 46.75 -40.00 1.31
C LEU A 115 46.85 -41.53 1.19
N THR A 116 45.81 -42.25 1.61
CA THR A 116 45.70 -43.68 1.32
C THR A 116 45.27 -43.82 -0.14
N SER A 117 46.24 -44.03 -1.02
CA SER A 117 46.03 -44.59 -2.35
C SER A 117 45.52 -46.02 -2.20
N SER A 118 44.21 -46.23 -2.33
CA SER A 118 43.51 -47.50 -2.63
C SER A 118 42.01 -47.16 -2.58
N GLN A 119 41.32 -46.86 -3.69
CA GLN A 119 40.66 -47.88 -4.52
C GLN A 119 40.34 -47.28 -5.90
N ILE A 120 41.13 -47.62 -6.91
CA ILE A 120 40.68 -47.66 -8.30
C ILE A 120 41.09 -49.04 -8.80
N GLU A 121 40.17 -50.00 -8.75
CA GLU A 121 40.13 -51.19 -9.61
C GLU A 121 38.88 -52.02 -9.25
N GLU A 122 37.73 -51.65 -9.82
CA GLU A 122 36.70 -52.63 -10.20
C GLU A 122 35.80 -52.01 -11.28
N HIS A 123 36.24 -52.11 -12.54
CA HIS A 123 35.35 -52.34 -13.68
C HIS A 123 36.21 -52.69 -14.91
N SER A 124 36.27 -53.99 -15.21
CA SER A 124 36.35 -54.49 -16.59
C SER A 124 35.02 -55.14 -16.92
#